data_AF-A0A529WKD0-F1
#
_entry.id   AF-A0A529WKD0-F1
#
_cell.length_a   1.000
_cell.length_b   1.000
_cell.length_c   1.000
_cell.angle_alpha   90.00
_cell.angle_beta   90.00
_cell.angle_gamma   90.00
#
_symmetry.space_group_name_H-M   'P 1'
#
loop_
_entity.id
_entity.type
_entity.pdbx_description
1 polymer ?
#
loop_
_entity_poly.entity_id
_entity_poly.type
_entity_poly.pdbx_seq_one_letter_code
_entity_poly.pdbx_strand_id
1 'polypeptide(L)' 'WCYDRYRSYRAWDNSYQPYGGPRQQCLSPYS' A
#
# COMPACT_ATOMS: atom_id res chain seq x y z
N TRP A 1 -8.84 4.06 0.35
CA TRP A 1 -8.66 2.76 -0.38
C TRP A 1 -7.35 2.09 0.01
N CYS A 2 -6.18 2.56 -0.42
CA CYS A 2 -4.90 1.94 -0.06
C CYS A 2 -4.68 1.81 1.46
N TYR A 3 -4.93 2.90 2.18
CA TYR A 3 -4.83 2.97 3.64
C TYR A 3 -5.79 1.98 4.34
N ASP A 4 -7.03 1.90 3.87
CA ASP A 4 -8.05 0.98 4.43
C ASP A 4 -7.85 -0.48 4.00
N ARG A 5 -7.26 -0.69 2.82
CA ARG A 5 -7.04 -2.00 2.18
C ARG A 5 -5.87 -2.74 2.80
N TYR A 6 -4.79 -2.03 3.14
CA TYR A 6 -3.56 -2.63 3.61
C TYR A 6 -3.15 -2.06 4.97
N ARG A 7 -3.19 -2.90 6.02
CA ARG A 7 -2.73 -2.51 7.37
C ARG A 7 -1.26 -2.09 7.42
N SER A 8 -0.45 -2.61 6.50
CA SER A 8 0.98 -2.33 6.36
C SER A 8 1.29 -1.10 5.49
N TYR A 9 0.25 -0.39 5.04
CA TYR A 9 0.36 0.78 4.18
C TYR A 9 1.09 1.92 4.88
N ARG A 10 1.96 2.59 4.14
CA ARG A 10 2.71 3.76 4.55
C ARG A 10 2.36 4.90 3.60
N ALA A 11 1.87 6.00 4.18
CA ALA A 11 1.47 7.17 3.41
C ALA A 11 2.65 7.97 2.85
N TRP A 12 3.83 7.89 3.49
CA TRP A 12 4.99 8.70 3.10
C TRP A 12 5.58 8.30 1.74
N ASP A 13 5.57 7.01 1.40
CA ASP A 13 6.09 6.45 0.15
C ASP A 13 5.00 5.75 -0.69
N ASN A 14 3.73 5.91 -0.31
CA ASN A 14 2.58 5.24 -0.91
C ASN A 14 2.83 3.73 -1.09
N SER A 15 3.48 3.08 -0.12
CA SER A 15 3.88 1.67 -0.22
C SER A 15 3.20 0.79 0.82
N TYR A 16 2.95 -0.46 0.46
CA TYR A 16 2.46 -1.48 1.36
C TYR A 16 3.31 -2.74 1.23
N GLN A 17 3.25 -3.62 2.24
CA GLN A 17 4.04 -4.84 2.26
C GLN A 17 3.15 -6.08 2.14
N PRO A 18 3.11 -6.74 0.97
CA PRO A 18 2.37 -7.99 0.77
C PRO A 18 3.14 -9.17 1.37
N TYR A 19 2.47 -9.97 2.21
CA TYR A 19 2.88 -11.29 2.73
C TYR A 19 4.39 -11.61 2.69
N GLY A 20 5.21 -10.84 3.43
CA GLY A 20 6.65 -11.11 3.58
C GLY A 20 7.53 -10.77 2.37
N GLY A 21 6.98 -10.22 1.30
CA GLY A 21 7.72 -9.73 0.13
C GLY A 21 8.24 -8.30 0.27
N PRO A 22 8.90 -7.77 -0.76
CA PRO A 22 9.30 -6.36 -0.81
C PRO A 22 8.09 -5.44 -0.84
N ARG A 23 8.29 -4.19 -0.40
CA ARG A 23 7.24 -3.17 -0.45
C ARG A 23 6.85 -2.87 -1.89
N GLN A 24 5.54 -2.77 -2.13
CA GLN A 24 4.96 -2.43 -3.42
C GLN A 24 4.20 -1.11 -3.32
N GLN A 25 4.21 -0.31 -4.39
CA GLN A 25 3.41 0.91 -4.45
C GLN A 25 1.93 0.56 -4.53
N CYS A 26 1.11 1.33 -3.82
CA CYS A 26 -0.33 1.19 -3.91
C CYS A 26 -0.90 2.06 -5.02
N LEU A 27 -1.61 1.43 -5.95
CA LEU A 27 -2.34 2.12 -7.02
C LEU A 27 -3.81 2.19 -6.62
N SER A 28 -4.30 3.37 -6.27
CA SER A 28 -5.73 3.60 -6.08
C SER A 28 -6.44 3.56 -7.43
N PRO A 29 -7.50 2.75 -7.61
CA PRO A 29 -8.29 2.75 -8.84
C PRO A 29 -9.18 3.99 -9.00
N TYR A 30 -9.29 4.81 -7.94
CA TYR A 30 -9.99 6.09 -7.95
C TYR A 30 -8.92 7.18 -7.93
N SER A 31 -8.52 7.63 -9.12
CA SER A 31 -7.66 8.81 -9.31
C SER A 31 -8.47 10.10 -9.22
#